data_AF-A0A920D9U5-F1
#
_entry.id   AF-A0A920D9U5-F1
#
_cell.length_a   1.000
_cell.length_b   1.000
_cell.length_c   1.000
_cell.angle_alpha   90.00
_cell.angle_beta   90.00
_cell.angle_gamma   90.00
#
_symmetry.space_group_name_H-M   'P 1'
#
loop_
_entity.id
_entity.type
_entity.pdbx_description
1 polymer ?
#
loop_
_entity_poly.entity_id
_entity_poly.type
_entity_poly.pdbx_seq_one_letter_code
_entity_poly.pdbx_strand_id
1 'polypeptide(L)'
;MNRAELKKLFLIINNCYQNFQMDAVKTEIWLNLLQDLPFERASSNLREHIRTNAFVPTPADIIGQKDPEAFTDYNRMRLETAERKAELQEWKQLAIDCPDRLLLKGGDNK
;
A
#
# COMPACT_ATOMS: atom_id res chain seq x y z
N MET A 1 -3.24 18.65 15.18
CA MET A 1 -3.83 19.96 14.79
C MET A 1 -4.97 20.38 15.72
N ASN A 2 -5.42 21.64 15.64
CA ASN A 2 -6.53 22.18 16.43
C ASN A 2 -7.88 22.18 15.66
N ARG A 3 -9.02 22.34 16.36
CA ARG A 3 -10.38 22.37 15.77
C ARG A 3 -10.55 23.38 14.64
N ALA A 4 -9.95 24.56 14.78
CA ALA A 4 -10.02 25.62 13.77
C ALA A 4 -9.32 25.19 12.46
N GLU A 5 -8.21 24.49 12.58
CA GLU A 5 -7.44 23.96 11.45
C GLU A 5 -8.19 22.81 10.76
N LEU A 6 -8.78 21.91 11.55
CA LEU A 6 -9.61 20.82 11.03
C LEU A 6 -10.81 21.35 10.22
N LYS A 7 -11.47 22.42 10.69
CA LYS A 7 -12.56 23.07 9.94
C LYS A 7 -12.11 23.61 8.58
N LYS A 8 -10.87 24.09 8.47
CA LYS A 8 -10.32 24.52 7.17
C LYS A 8 -10.17 23.35 6.21
N LEU A 9 -9.73 22.18 6.70
CA LEU A 9 -9.66 20.96 5.89
C LEU A 9 -11.05 20.52 5.42
N PHE A 10 -12.05 20.54 6.30
CA PHE A 10 -13.43 20.20 5.94
C PHE A 10 -14.02 21.16 4.93
N LEU A 11 -13.68 22.45 5.01
CA LEU A 11 -14.12 23.42 4.01
C LEU A 11 -13.57 23.04 2.62
N ILE A 12 -12.30 22.64 2.52
CA ILE A 12 -11.71 22.19 1.25
C ILE A 12 -12.44 20.95 0.73
N ILE A 13 -12.63 19.93 1.58
CA ILE A 13 -13.33 18.69 1.21
C ILE A 13 -14.76 19.00 0.73
N ASN A 14 -15.50 19.84 1.45
CA ASN A 14 -16.87 20.21 1.10
C ASN A 14 -16.96 20.95 -0.25
N ASN A 15 -15.95 21.75 -0.61
CA ASN A 15 -15.91 22.42 -1.91
C ASN A 15 -15.53 21.48 -3.06
N CYS A 16 -14.78 20.40 -2.79
CA CYS A 16 -14.38 19.43 -3.81
C CYS A 16 -15.39 18.29 -3.98
N TYR A 17 -16.15 17.94 -2.94
CA TYR A 17 -17.05 16.79 -2.94
C TYR A 17 -18.46 17.18 -2.47
N GLN A 18 -19.42 17.14 -3.40
CA GLN A 18 -20.81 17.57 -3.16
C GLN A 18 -21.57 16.75 -2.10
N ASN A 19 -21.19 15.47 -1.93
CA ASN A 19 -21.88 14.55 -1.01
C ASN A 19 -21.23 14.49 0.38
N PHE A 20 -20.29 15.38 0.68
CA PHE A 20 -19.62 15.39 1.98
C PHE A 20 -20.53 15.96 3.07
N GLN A 21 -20.84 15.16 4.08
CA GLN A 21 -21.62 15.57 5.24
C GLN A 21 -20.90 15.22 6.54
N MET A 22 -20.76 16.21 7.42
CA MET A 22 -20.07 16.07 8.69
C MET A 22 -20.99 16.38 9.86
N ASP A 23 -21.04 15.42 10.78
CA ASP A 23 -21.75 15.53 12.04
C ASP A 23 -20.79 15.94 13.16
N ALA A 24 -21.33 16.42 14.29
CA ALA A 24 -20.53 16.78 15.47
C ALA A 24 -19.68 15.58 15.95
N VAL A 25 -20.26 14.39 15.99
CA VAL A 25 -19.56 13.14 16.39
C VAL A 25 -18.41 12.82 15.45
N LYS A 26 -18.62 12.90 14.12
CA LYS A 26 -17.55 12.68 13.13
C LYS A 26 -16.42 13.69 13.27
N THR A 27 -16.77 14.94 13.57
CA THR A 27 -15.78 16.01 13.79
C THR A 27 -14.87 15.71 14.98
N GLU A 28 -15.43 15.23 16.11
CA GLU A 28 -14.63 14.81 17.28
C GLU A 28 -13.70 13.64 16.94
N ILE A 29 -14.21 12.63 16.23
CA ILE A 29 -13.42 11.46 15.82
C ILE A 29 -12.23 11.90 14.96
N TRP A 30 -12.48 12.74 13.96
CA TRP A 30 -11.43 13.26 13.09
C TRP A 30 -10.41 14.11 13.85
N LEU A 31 -10.85 14.91 14.81
CA LEU A 31 -9.96 15.70 15.65
C LEU A 31 -9.02 14.79 16.46
N ASN A 32 -9.55 13.75 17.08
CA ASN A 32 -8.75 12.79 17.85
C ASN A 32 -7.76 12.03 16.97
N LEU A 33 -8.14 11.65 15.75
CA LEU A 33 -7.27 10.92 14.82
C LEU A 33 -6.16 11.80 14.22
N LEU A 34 -6.43 13.08 14.01
CA LEU A 34 -5.52 14.03 13.37
C LEU A 34 -4.81 14.96 14.37
N GLN A 35 -4.97 14.74 15.68
CA GLN A 35 -4.40 15.60 16.72
C GLN A 35 -2.86 15.65 16.65
N ASP A 36 -2.23 14.53 16.30
CA ASP A 36 -0.77 14.38 16.25
C ASP A 36 -0.18 14.86 14.92
N LEU A 37 -1.02 15.14 13.92
CA LEU A 37 -0.59 15.58 12.60
C LEU A 37 -0.55 17.12 12.51
N PRO A 38 0.56 17.71 12.03
CA PRO A 38 0.63 19.14 11.72
C PRO A 38 -0.33 19.50 10.59
N PHE A 39 -0.93 20.70 10.66
CA PHE A 39 -1.89 21.17 9.66
C PHE A 39 -1.31 21.21 8.24
N GLU A 40 -0.08 21.71 8.08
CA GLU A 40 0.56 21.81 6.76
C GLU A 40 0.71 20.45 6.08
N ARG A 41 1.09 19.42 6.85
CA ARG A 41 1.21 18.05 6.35
C ARG A 41 -0.16 17.49 5.96
N ALA A 42 -1.17 17.67 6.81
CA ALA A 42 -2.54 17.25 6.52
C ALA A 42 -3.11 17.93 5.26
N SER A 43 -2.84 19.22 5.08
CA SER A 43 -3.26 20.02 3.93
C SER A 43 -2.59 19.57 2.64
N SER A 44 -1.28 19.27 2.69
CA SER A 44 -0.55 18.72 1.55
C SER A 44 -1.11 17.36 1.13
N ASN A 45 -1.26 16.43 2.08
CA ASN A 45 -1.80 15.09 1.81
C ASN A 45 -3.23 15.15 1.26
N LEU A 46 -4.06 16.04 1.82
CA LEU A 46 -5.43 16.24 1.34
C LEU A 46 -5.45 16.73 -0.12
N ARG A 47 -4.61 17.70 -0.47
CA ARG A 47 -4.52 18.23 -1.85
C ARG A 47 -4.04 17.16 -2.83
N GLU A 48 -3.10 16.33 -2.41
CA GLU A 48 -2.63 15.20 -3.21
C GLU A 48 -3.75 14.19 -3.46
N HIS A 49 -4.48 13.79 -2.40
CA HIS A 49 -5.62 12.88 -2.52
C HIS A 49 -6.70 13.43 -3.45
N ILE A 50 -7.05 14.71 -3.34
CA ILE A 50 -8.05 15.35 -4.23
C ILE A 50 -7.61 15.31 -5.70
N ARG A 51 -6.30 15.37 -5.96
CA ARG A 51 -5.76 15.32 -7.33
C ARG A 51 -5.81 13.92 -7.93
N THR A 52 -5.63 12.89 -7.11
CA THR A 52 -5.49 11.50 -7.57
C THR A 52 -6.77 10.67 -7.44
N ASN A 53 -7.65 11.04 -6.49
CA ASN A 53 -8.82 10.25 -6.12
C ASN A 53 -10.13 11.06 -6.24
N ALA A 54 -11.08 10.51 -6.97
CA ALA A 54 -12.43 11.07 -7.10
C ALA A 54 -13.34 10.81 -5.88
N PHE A 55 -12.91 9.96 -4.95
CA PHE A 55 -13.66 9.62 -3.75
C PHE A 55 -13.29 10.50 -2.56
N VAL A 56 -14.28 10.74 -1.69
CA VAL A 56 -14.11 11.52 -0.45
C VAL A 56 -13.00 10.89 0.41
N PRO A 57 -12.04 11.69 0.89
CA PRO A 57 -10.96 11.19 1.73
C PRO A 57 -11.47 10.71 3.09
N THR A 58 -10.81 9.69 3.61
CA THR A 58 -10.93 9.25 5.00
C THR A 58 -9.82 9.86 5.86
N PRO A 59 -9.90 9.80 7.21
CA PRO A 59 -8.80 10.24 8.06
C PRO A 59 -7.47 9.53 7.75
N ALA A 60 -7.52 8.24 7.39
CA ALA A 60 -6.33 7.46 7.07
C ALA A 60 -5.61 8.00 5.82
N ASP A 61 -6.36 8.42 4.81
CA ASP A 61 -5.79 8.99 3.59
C ASP A 61 -5.05 10.32 3.87
N ILE A 62 -5.52 11.09 4.87
CA ILE A 62 -4.92 12.37 5.25
C ILE A 62 -3.73 12.19 6.19
N ILE A 63 -3.77 11.21 7.09
CA ILE A 63 -2.60 10.80 7.89
C ILE A 63 -1.45 10.39 6.96
N GLY A 64 -1.80 9.86 5.79
CA GLY A 64 -0.89 9.35 4.79
C GLY A 64 -0.55 7.90 5.08
N GLN A 65 -0.26 7.14 4.03
CA GLN A 65 0.34 5.83 4.21
C GLN A 65 1.71 6.02 4.88
N LYS A 66 1.98 5.26 5.95
CA LYS A 66 3.38 4.96 6.32
C LYS A 66 4.06 4.50 5.04
N ASP A 67 5.28 4.99 4.78
CA ASP A 67 6.09 4.67 3.59
C ASP A 67 5.66 3.37 2.91
N PRO A 68 5.34 3.36 1.61
CA PRO A 68 5.09 2.11 0.89
C PRO A 68 6.22 1.09 1.13
N GLU A 69 7.47 1.56 1.26
CA GLU A 69 8.64 0.78 1.68
C GLU A 69 8.54 0.15 3.08
N ALA A 70 7.77 0.73 4.00
CA ALA A 70 7.58 0.21 5.35
C ALA A 70 6.58 -0.96 5.41
N PHE A 71 5.65 -1.06 4.45
CA PHE A 71 4.63 -2.12 4.42
C PHE A 71 5.03 -3.33 3.59
N THR A 72 5.88 -3.12 2.60
CA THR A 72 6.51 -4.18 1.81
C THR A 72 8.00 -3.91 1.77
N ASP A 73 8.78 -4.76 2.43
CA ASP A 73 10.24 -4.79 2.28
C ASP A 73 10.58 -5.36 0.89
N TYR A 74 10.13 -4.66 -0.15
CA TYR A 74 10.20 -5.03 -1.56
C TYR A 74 11.65 -5.29 -1.96
N ASN A 75 12.56 -4.49 -1.41
CA ASN A 75 13.99 -4.65 -1.61
C ASN A 75 14.50 -5.97 -1.02
N ARG A 76 14.08 -6.35 0.19
CA ARG A 76 14.41 -7.65 0.78
C ARG A 76 13.84 -8.81 0.00
N MET A 77 12.55 -8.78 -0.36
CA MET A 77 11.91 -9.84 -1.15
C MET A 77 12.62 -10.04 -2.51
N ARG A 78 13.03 -8.93 -3.15
CA ARG A 78 13.80 -8.95 -4.39
C ARG A 78 15.17 -9.59 -4.21
N LEU A 79 15.87 -9.28 -3.12
CA LEU A 79 17.19 -9.84 -2.81
C LEU A 79 17.11 -11.35 -2.54
N GLU A 80 16.19 -11.76 -1.67
CA GLU A 80 15.96 -13.19 -1.33
C GLU A 80 15.58 -14.01 -2.59
N THR A 81 14.79 -13.42 -3.49
CA THR A 81 14.43 -14.05 -4.77
C THR A 81 15.65 -14.22 -5.69
N ALA A 82 16.54 -13.23 -5.73
CA ALA A 82 17.74 -13.28 -6.56
C ALA A 82 18.71 -14.37 -6.05
N GLU A 83 18.92 -14.45 -4.75
CA GLU A 83 19.75 -15.48 -4.10
C GLU A 83 19.21 -16.89 -4.37
N ARG A 84 17.92 -17.12 -4.11
CA ARG A 84 17.27 -18.41 -4.37
C ARG A 84 17.32 -18.83 -5.84
N LYS A 85 17.23 -17.87 -6.77
CA LYS A 85 17.37 -18.16 -8.20
C LYS A 85 18.80 -18.57 -8.56
N ALA A 86 19.81 -17.96 -7.95
CA ALA A 86 21.20 -18.33 -8.15
C ALA A 86 21.47 -19.76 -7.65
N GLU A 87 21.00 -20.11 -6.46
CA GLU A 87 21.08 -21.48 -5.90
C GLU A 87 20.46 -22.50 -6.86
N LEU A 88 19.24 -22.23 -7.35
CA LEU A 88 18.54 -23.10 -8.29
C LEU A 88 19.29 -23.25 -9.62
N GLN A 89 19.98 -22.19 -10.07
CA GLN A 89 20.75 -22.22 -11.30
C GLN A 89 22.02 -23.05 -11.14
N GLU A 90 22.70 -22.96 -10.00
CA GLU A 90 23.84 -23.84 -9.67
C GLU A 90 23.39 -25.30 -9.60
N TRP A 91 22.28 -25.60 -8.91
CA TRP A 91 21.75 -26.96 -8.85
C TRP A 91 21.36 -27.49 -10.22
N LYS A 92 20.84 -26.64 -11.11
CA LYS A 92 20.56 -27.03 -12.50
C LYS A 92 21.83 -27.36 -13.28
N GLN A 93 22.93 -26.64 -13.05
CA GLN A 93 24.20 -26.92 -13.72
C GLN A 93 24.84 -28.22 -13.21
N LEU A 94 24.69 -28.50 -11.91
CA LEU A 94 25.21 -29.72 -11.28
C LEU A 94 24.28 -30.93 -11.42
N ALA A 95 23.03 -30.72 -11.84
CA ALA A 95 22.06 -31.78 -11.99
C ALA A 95 22.56 -32.78 -13.05
N ILE A 96 22.60 -34.05 -12.64
CA ILE A 96 22.78 -35.17 -13.57
C ILE A 96 21.41 -35.52 -14.13
N ASP A 97 21.35 -35.95 -15.38
CA ASP A 97 20.12 -36.42 -16.00
C ASP A 97 19.47 -37.52 -15.14
N CYS A 98 18.13 -37.50 -15.11
CA CYS A 98 17.36 -38.49 -14.40
C CYS A 98 17.73 -39.89 -14.95
N PRO A 99 18.16 -40.84 -14.10
CA PRO A 99 18.54 -42.16 -14.57
C PRO A 99 17.39 -42.84 -15.31
N ASP A 100 17.67 -43.41 -16.49
CA ASP A 100 16.67 -43.99 -17.39
C ASP A 100 15.71 -44.99 -16.72
N ARG A 101 16.18 -45.72 -15.70
CA ARG A 101 15.37 -46.68 -14.93
C ARG A 101 14.21 -46.04 -14.15
N LEU A 102 14.27 -44.74 -13.90
CA LEU A 102 13.25 -43.96 -13.20
C LEU A 102 12.35 -43.19 -14.15
N LEU A 103 12.71 -43.12 -15.44
CA LEU A 103 11.84 -42.56 -16.47
C LEU A 103 10.69 -43.53 -16.70
N LEU A 104 9.50 -43.17 -16.19
CA LEU A 104 8.27 -43.90 -16.49
C LEU A 104 8.05 -43.83 -18.01
N LYS A 105 8.26 -44.95 -18.72
CA LYS A 105 7.97 -45.08 -20.14
C LYS A 105 6.46 -44.92 -20.33
N GLY A 106 6.03 -43.70 -20.64
CA GLY A 106 4.67 -43.42 -21.04
C GLY A 106 4.36 -44.08 -22.38
N GLY A 107 3.68 -45.22 -22.32
CA GLY A 107 2.66 -45.67 -23.27
C GLY A 107 3.04 -45.77 -24.74
N ASP A 108 3.69 -46.87 -25.13
CA ASP A 108 3.48 -47.48 -26.45
C ASP A 108 2.52 -48.66 -26.29
N ASN A 109 1.22 -48.36 -26.29
CA ASN A 109 0.18 -49.35 -26.58
C ASN A 109 -0.34 -49.04 -27.99
N LYS A 110 0.16 -49.79 -28.97
CA LYS A 110 -0.42 -49.92 -30.31
C LYS A 110 -0.93 -51.34 -30.48
#